data_AF-A0A7C3K574-F1
#
_entry.id   AF-A0A7C3K574-F1
#
_cell.length_a   1.000
_cell.length_b   1.000
_cell.length_c   1.000
_cell.angle_alpha   90.00
_cell.angle_beta   90.00
_cell.angle_gamma   90.00
#
_symmetry.space_group_name_H-M   'P 1'
#
loop_
_entity.id
_entity.type
_entity.pdbx_description
1 polymer ?
#
loop_
_entity_poly.entity_id
_entity_poly.type
_entity_poly.pdbx_seq_one_letter_code
_entity_poly.pdbx_strand_id
1 'polypeptide(L)' 'MGVQKDFRDLLELLNAHKVEYMIVGAYALAFHGAPRYTGDMDIYVPLGWGSGNGNTVFSFSPLDQLFPHASDRLSE' A
#
# COMPACT_ATOMS: atom_id res chain seq x y z
N MET A 1 -15.11 -9.81 5.20
CA MET A 1 -13.96 -8.86 5.23
C MET A 1 -13.81 -8.32 3.83
N GLY A 2 -14.35 -7.13 3.56
CA GLY A 2 -14.16 -6.49 2.26
C GLY A 2 -12.68 -6.14 2.11
N VAL A 3 -12.15 -6.30 0.89
CA VAL A 3 -10.86 -5.69 0.54
C VAL A 3 -10.96 -4.22 0.91
N GLN A 4 -10.01 -3.72 1.70
CA GLN A 4 -10.05 -2.34 2.11
C GLN A 4 -9.91 -1.44 0.88
N LYS A 5 -10.88 -0.55 0.70
CA LYS A 5 -11.04 0.25 -0.52
C LYS A 5 -9.81 1.12 -0.80
N ASP A 6 -9.26 1.76 0.22
CA ASP A 6 -8.07 2.61 0.13
C ASP A 6 -6.88 1.90 -0.53
N PHE A 7 -6.63 0.64 -0.17
CA PHE A 7 -5.54 -0.14 -0.77
C PHE A 7 -5.81 -0.51 -2.23
N ARG A 8 -7.06 -0.81 -2.59
CA ARG A 8 -7.41 -1.02 -4.00
C ARG A 8 -7.16 0.27 -4.79
N ASP A 9 -7.65 1.39 -4.31
CA ASP A 9 -7.53 2.68 -5.00
C ASP A 9 -6.05 3.09 -5.14
N LEU A 10 -5.22 2.84 -4.12
CA LEU A 10 -3.77 3.03 -4.16
C LEU A 10 -3.11 2.18 -5.27
N LEU A 11 -3.40 0.88 -5.31
CA LEU A 11 -2.81 -0.03 -6.30
C LEU A 11 -3.28 0.31 -7.73
N GLU A 12 -4.55 0.68 -7.90
CA GLU A 12 -5.08 1.15 -9.18
C GLU A 12 -4.37 2.42 -9.65
N LEU A 13 -4.09 3.37 -8.75
CA LEU A 13 -3.33 4.59 -9.07
C LEU A 13 -1.88 4.28 -9.47
N LEU A 14 -1.18 3.41 -8.73
CA LEU A 14 0.18 2.98 -9.09
C LEU A 14 0.24 2.32 -10.46
N ASN A 15 -0.75 1.46 -10.76
CA ASN A 15 -0.87 0.80 -12.06
C ASN A 15 -1.14 1.81 -13.18
N ALA A 16 -2.03 2.79 -12.96
CA ALA A 16 -2.34 3.84 -13.93
C ALA A 16 -1.10 4.68 -14.29
N HIS A 17 -0.22 4.91 -13.33
CA HIS A 17 1.05 5.63 -13.53
C HIS A 17 2.23 4.73 -13.94
N LYS A 18 2.00 3.43 -14.16
CA LYS A 18 3.05 2.46 -14.55
C LYS A 18 4.24 2.43 -13.58
N VAL A 19 3.96 2.61 -12.28
CA VAL A 19 4.98 2.49 -11.25
C VAL A 19 5.39 1.02 -11.14
N GLU A 20 6.68 0.74 -11.14
CA GLU A 20 7.19 -0.58 -10.79
C GLU A 20 7.20 -0.70 -9.26
N TYR A 21 6.52 -1.71 -8.71
CA TYR A 21 6.46 -1.93 -7.27
C TYR A 21 6.23 -3.40 -6.93
N MET A 22 6.47 -3.75 -5.67
CA MET A 22 6.18 -5.07 -5.12
C MET A 22 5.53 -4.93 -3.75
N ILE A 23 4.43 -5.66 -3.52
CA ILE A 23 3.80 -5.74 -2.20
C ILE A 23 4.69 -6.61 -1.30
N VAL A 24 5.02 -6.10 -0.11
CA VAL A 24 5.85 -6.80 0.88
C VAL A 24 5.14 -6.82 2.23
N GLY A 25 5.84 -7.30 3.27
CA GLY A 25 5.30 -7.28 4.64
C GLY A 25 4.14 -8.25 4.86
N ALA A 26 3.22 -7.89 5.75
CA ALA A 26 2.19 -8.80 6.25
C ALA A 26 1.17 -9.25 5.17
N TYR A 27 0.91 -8.42 4.16
CA TYR A 27 0.08 -8.82 3.00
C TYR A 27 0.75 -9.93 2.17
N ALA A 28 2.06 -9.83 1.92
CA ALA A 28 2.82 -10.89 1.25
C ALA A 28 2.86 -12.17 2.09
N LEU A 29 3.04 -12.05 3.41
CA LEU A 29 3.00 -13.21 4.32
C LEU A 29 1.64 -13.91 4.33
N ALA A 30 0.54 -13.15 4.34
CA ALA A 30 -0.81 -13.71 4.26
C ALA A 30 -1.03 -14.48 2.95
N PHE A 31 -0.52 -13.97 1.83
CA PHE A 31 -0.57 -14.67 0.55
C PHE A 31 0.23 -15.99 0.57
N HIS A 32 1.35 -16.05 1.29
CA HIS A 32 2.19 -17.24 1.42
C HIS A 32 1.81 -18.18 2.59
N GLY A 33 0.65 -17.99 3.23
CA GLY A 33 0.13 -18.91 4.25
C GLY A 33 0.64 -18.65 5.67
N ALA A 34 1.25 -17.49 5.93
CA ALA A 34 1.68 -17.04 7.26
C ALA A 34 1.03 -15.71 7.65
N PRO A 35 -0.32 -15.63 7.72
CA PRO A 35 -1.01 -14.36 7.93
C PRO A 35 -0.61 -13.70 9.25
N ARG A 36 -0.27 -12.41 9.17
CA ARG A 36 -0.02 -11.53 10.30
C ARG A 36 -1.01 -10.38 10.23
N TYR A 37 -1.70 -10.10 11.33
CA TYR A 37 -2.60 -8.96 11.39
C TYR A 37 -1.79 -7.65 11.26
N THR A 38 -2.19 -6.82 10.31
CA THR A 38 -1.62 -5.49 10.05
C THR A 38 -2.74 -4.53 9.69
N GLY A 39 -2.63 -3.27 10.10
CA GLY A 39 -3.46 -2.18 9.57
C GLY A 39 -2.88 -1.58 8.29
N ASP A 40 -1.59 -1.78 8.05
CA ASP A 40 -0.83 -1.08 7.03
C ASP A 40 -0.48 -1.99 5.84
N MET A 41 -0.27 -1.38 4.67
CA MET A 41 0.25 -2.03 3.46
C MET A 41 1.67 -1.54 3.17
N ASP A 42 2.63 -2.47 3.12
CA ASP A 42 4.01 -2.16 2.79
C ASP A 42 4.26 -2.40 1.29
N ILE A 43 4.78 -1.38 0.60
CA ILE A 43 5.09 -1.41 -0.83
C ILE A 43 6.57 -1.09 -1.02
N TYR A 44 7.27 -2.00 -1.67
CA TYR A 44 8.64 -1.81 -2.14
C TYR A 44 8.63 -1.14 -3.52
N VAL A 45 9.42 -0.08 -3.69
CA VAL A 45 9.61 0.62 -4.98
C VAL A 45 11.10 0.62 -5.32
N PRO A 46 11.53 -0.04 -6.42
CA PRO A 46 12.89 0.06 -6.90
C PRO A 46 13.13 1.45 -7.48
N LEU A 47 14.17 2.15 -7.02
CA LEU A 47 14.62 3.35 -7.72
C LEU A 47 15.50 2.89 -8.88
N GLY A 48 15.07 3.21 -10.10
CA GLY A 48 15.74 2.80 -11.32
C GLY A 48 17.23 3.14 -11.34
N TRP A 49 17.98 2.36 -12.11
CA TRP A 49 19.42 2.53 -12.27
C TRP A 49 19.75 3.92 -12.84
N GLY A 50 20.31 4.79 -12.00
CA GLY A 50 20.66 6.18 -12.35
C GLY A 50 20.66 7.17 -11.18
N SER A 51 19.92 6.90 -10.09
CA SER A 51 19.83 7.79 -8.92
C SER A 51 20.64 7.32 -7.69
N GLY A 52 21.50 6.31 -7.85
CA GLY A 52 22.12 5.62 -6.72
C GLY A 52 21.25 4.48 -6.21
N ASN A 53 21.91 3.48 -5.63
CA ASN A 53 21.43 2.17 -5.18
C ASN A 53 20.46 2.21 -3.98
N GLY A 54 19.57 3.20 -3.92
CA GLY A 54 18.54 3.31 -2.91
C GLY A 54 17.30 2.53 -3.32
N ASN A 55 16.95 1.50 -2.56
CA ASN A 55 15.64 0.88 -2.67
C ASN A 55 14.84 1.28 -1.43
N THR A 56 13.57 1.66 -1.62
CA THR A 56 12.74 2.18 -0.52
C THR A 56 11.49 1.34 -0.35
N VAL A 57 11.12 1.10 0.91
CA VAL A 57 9.81 0.56 1.29
C VAL A 57 9.00 1.69 1.88
N PHE A 58 7.78 1.86 1.38
CA PHE A 58 6.78 2.79 1.89
C PHE A 58 5.70 1.99 2.62
N SER A 59 5.31 2.45 3.81
CA SER A 59 4.19 1.87 4.56
C SER A 59 3.00 2.80 4.47
N PHE A 60 1.85 2.26 4.08
CA PHE A 60 0.61 3.00 3.87
C PHE A 60 -0.43 2.54 4.89
N SER A 61 -0.93 3.49 5.69
CA SER A 61 -2.06 3.26 6.57
C SER A 61 -3.35 3.77 5.90
N PRO A 62 -4.48 3.08 6.10
CA PRO A 62 -5.80 3.54 5.67
C PRO A 62 -6.14 4.87 6.31
N LEU A 63 -6.83 5.74 5.56
CA LEU A 63 -7.06 7.10 6.05
C LEU A 63 -7.96 7.11 7.28
N ASP A 64 -8.99 6.28 7.30
CA ASP A 64 -9.92 6.16 8.43
C ASP A 64 -9.26 5.59 9.70
N GLN A 65 -8.14 4.87 9.57
CA GLN A 65 -7.37 4.38 10.71
C GLN A 65 -6.56 5.50 11.38
N LEU A 66 -6.06 6.45 10.60
CA LEU A 66 -5.30 7.61 11.11
C LEU A 66 -6.23 8.76 11.54
N PHE A 67 -7.32 8.96 10.79
CA PHE A 67 -8.28 10.02 11.00
C PHE A 67 -9.70 9.44 10.93
N PRO A 68 -10.28 9.04 12.07
CA PRO A 68 -11.66 8.55 12.12
C PRO A 68 -12.61 9.59 11.50
N HIS A 69 -13.51 9.16 10.63
CA HIS A 69 -14.45 10.01 9.84
C HIS A 69 -13.83 10.80 8.68
N ALA A 70 -12.66 10.40 8.17
CA ALA A 70 -12.10 11.04 6.98
C ALA A 70 -12.89 10.67 5.71
N SER A 71 -13.41 9.44 5.62
CA SER A 71 -14.31 9.00 4.56
C SER A 71 -15.49 9.95 4.31
N ASP A 72 -16.07 10.48 5.39
CA ASP A 72 -17.26 11.34 5.35
C ASP A 72 -16.95 12.74 4.77
N ARG A 73 -15.66 13.13 4.74
CA ARG A 73 -15.20 14.43 4.22
C ARG A 73 -14.75 14.38 2.75
N LEU A 74 -14.63 13.20 2.16
CA LEU A 74 -14.18 13.00 0.77
C LEU A 74 -15.34 12.71 -0.19
N SER A 75 -16.56 12.64 0.32
CA SER A 75 -17.80 12.43 -0.45
C SER A 75 -18.48 13.73 -0.91
N GLU A 76 -17.85 14.89 -0.75
CA GLU A 76 -18.29 16.20 -1.26
C GLU A 76 -17.57 16.59 -2.56
#